data_AF-A0A519M5C5-F1
#
_entry.id   AF-A0A519M5C5-F1
#
_cell.length_a   1.000
_cell.length_b   1.000
_cell.length_c   1.000
_cell.angle_alpha   90.00
_cell.angle_beta   90.00
_cell.angle_gamma   90.00
#
_symmetry.space_group_name_H-M   'P 1'
#
loop_
_entity.id
_entity.type
_entity.pdbx_description
1 polymer ?
#
loop_
_entity_poly.entity_id
_entity_poly.type
_entity_poly.pdbx_seq_one_letter_code
_entity_poly.pdbx_strand_id
1 'polypeptide(L)' 'SEITGTRGGIHNSVTRIVLKPTHMIGGYAQYSYGFNYYGTIGTNRDEFVLVRKMDRVDWLDDEPTSSTAAHA' A
#
# COMPACT_ATOMS: atom_id res chain seq x y z
N SER A 1 4.49 8.79 -10.70
CA SER A 1 3.32 9.19 -9.90
C SER A 1 3.28 10.69 -9.95
N GLU A 2 2.18 11.22 -10.49
CA GLU A 2 1.99 12.66 -10.72
C GLU A 2 2.12 13.47 -9.41
N ILE A 3 1.73 12.89 -8.27
CA ILE A 3 1.80 13.55 -6.96
C ILE A 3 3.20 13.49 -6.35
N THR A 4 3.86 12.33 -6.41
CA THR A 4 5.14 12.12 -5.71
C THR A 4 6.38 12.40 -6.57
N GLY A 5 6.21 12.62 -7.88
CA GLY A 5 7.32 12.85 -8.82
C GLY A 5 8.23 11.64 -9.06
N THR A 6 7.94 10.50 -8.43
CA THR A 6 8.72 9.25 -8.50
C THR A 6 7.93 8.17 -9.23
N ARG A 7 8.56 7.01 -9.53
CA ARG A 7 7.87 5.86 -10.10
C ARG A 7 6.60 5.51 -9.31
N GLY A 8 5.53 5.11 -10.01
CA GLY A 8 4.29 4.68 -9.39
C GLY A 8 4.50 3.61 -8.31
N GLY A 9 3.83 3.78 -7.16
CA GLY A 9 3.85 2.80 -6.07
C GLY A 9 3.05 1.54 -6.40
N ILE A 10 3.00 0.62 -5.43
CA ILE A 10 2.23 -0.63 -5.51
C ILE A 10 1.03 -0.60 -4.53
N HIS A 11 0.24 -1.66 -4.49
CA HIS A 11 -0.91 -1.78 -3.58
C HIS A 11 -0.55 -1.58 -2.09
N ASN A 12 0.65 -1.95 -1.65
CA ASN A 12 1.13 -1.71 -0.28
C ASN A 12 1.75 -0.31 -0.08
N SER A 13 1.81 0.54 -1.11
CA SER A 13 2.21 1.94 -0.95
C SER A 13 1.11 2.80 -0.32
N VAL A 14 -0.12 2.28 -0.27
CA VAL A 14 -1.30 2.96 0.33
C VAL A 14 -1.79 2.28 1.62
N THR A 15 -1.09 1.26 2.12
CA THR A 15 -1.46 0.56 3.36
C THR A 15 -0.52 0.92 4.50
N ARG A 16 -1.01 0.83 5.75
CA ARG A 16 -0.21 1.05 6.96
C ARG A 16 -0.47 -0.03 8.01
N ILE A 17 0.57 -0.42 8.75
CA ILE A 17 0.43 -1.35 9.89
C ILE A 17 -0.29 -0.65 11.05
N VAL A 18 -1.40 -1.23 11.49
CA VAL A 18 -2.12 -0.83 12.70
C VAL A 18 -2.29 -2.06 13.59
N LEU A 19 -1.76 -2.00 14.82
CA LEU A 19 -1.76 -3.12 15.74
C LEU A 19 -3.03 -3.14 16.60
N LYS A 20 -3.61 -4.32 16.81
CA LYS A 20 -4.74 -4.52 17.71
C LYS A 20 -4.26 -5.06 19.06
N PRO A 21 -4.50 -4.36 20.19
CA PRO A 21 -4.04 -4.79 21.51
C PRO A 21 -4.47 -6.21 21.92
N THR A 22 -5.63 -6.67 21.46
CA THR A 22 -6.09 -8.05 21.73
C THR A 22 -5.13 -9.11 21.18
N HIS A 23 -4.36 -8.80 20.13
CA HIS A 23 -3.36 -9.72 19.56
C HIS A 23 -1.99 -9.63 20.27
N MET A 24 -1.88 -8.85 21.34
CA MET A 24 -0.64 -8.71 22.14
C MET A 24 -0.76 -9.37 23.52
N ILE A 25 -1.89 -10.03 23.82
CA ILE A 25 -2.08 -10.77 25.07
C ILE A 25 -1.05 -11.91 25.14
N GLY A 26 -0.49 -12.14 26.32
CA GLY A 26 0.50 -13.19 26.56
C GLY A 26 0.40 -13.74 27.98
N GLY A 27 0.96 -14.94 28.19
CA GLY A 27 1.04 -15.57 29.52
C GLY A 27 -0.31 -16.06 30.06
N TYR A 28 -1.30 -16.27 29.19
CA TYR A 28 -2.65 -16.68 29.59
C TYR A 28 -3.13 -17.91 28.81
N ALA A 29 -2.60 -19.08 29.18
CA ALA A 29 -2.93 -20.38 28.57
C ALA A 29 -2.87 -20.33 27.02
N GLN A 30 -4.01 -20.41 26.33
CA GLN A 30 -4.08 -20.33 24.86
C GLN A 30 -3.61 -18.99 24.28
N TYR A 31 -3.68 -17.91 25.07
CA TYR A 31 -3.12 -16.60 24.71
C TYR A 31 -1.69 -16.49 25.22
N SER A 32 -0.81 -17.32 24.64
CA SER A 32 0.62 -17.32 24.90
C SER A 32 1.38 -17.20 23.60
N TYR A 33 2.48 -16.47 23.62
CA TYR A 33 3.33 -16.31 22.46
C TYR A 33 3.98 -17.64 22.05
N GLY A 34 4.03 -17.87 20.74
CA GLY A 34 4.81 -18.93 20.11
C GLY A 34 5.14 -18.49 18.69
N PHE A 35 6.28 -18.93 18.16
CA PHE A 35 6.72 -18.53 16.82
C PHE A 35 5.67 -18.92 15.77
N ASN A 36 5.12 -17.92 15.07
CA ASN A 36 4.00 -18.04 14.13
C ASN A 36 2.67 -18.56 14.73
N TYR A 37 2.55 -18.66 16.06
CA TYR A 37 1.34 -19.14 16.74
C TYR A 37 0.44 -17.99 17.23
N TYR A 38 1.03 -16.95 17.82
CA TYR A 38 0.27 -15.84 18.39
C TYR A 38 1.02 -14.51 18.23
N GLY A 39 0.29 -13.45 17.87
CA GLY A 39 0.86 -12.12 17.68
C GLY A 39 -0.02 -11.21 16.80
N THR A 40 0.41 -9.96 16.66
CA THR A 40 -0.26 -8.98 15.79
C THR A 40 -0.24 -9.39 14.32
N ILE A 41 -1.26 -8.98 13.56
CA ILE A 41 -1.44 -9.33 12.15
C ILE A 41 -1.43 -8.06 11.28
N GLY A 42 -1.05 -8.19 10.01
CA GLY A 42 -1.06 -7.11 9.02
C GLY A 42 -2.39 -6.99 8.29
N THR A 43 -3.48 -6.70 9.00
CA THR A 43 -4.80 -6.48 8.37
C THR A 43 -4.76 -5.28 7.42
N ASN A 44 -5.39 -5.41 6.24
CA ASN A 44 -5.30 -4.40 5.17
C ASN A 44 -6.61 -4.08 4.44
N ARG A 45 -7.76 -4.62 4.89
CA ARG A 45 -9.03 -4.51 4.14
C ARG A 45 -9.87 -3.28 4.51
N ASP A 46 -9.56 -2.63 5.62
CA ASP A 46 -10.29 -1.48 6.13
C ASP A 46 -9.75 -0.13 5.59
N GLU A 47 -8.73 -0.16 4.73
CA GLU A 47 -8.10 1.03 4.17
C GLU A 47 -9.02 1.75 3.17
N PHE A 48 -9.03 3.08 3.21
CA PHE A 48 -9.74 3.92 2.24
C PHE A 48 -8.74 4.64 1.36
N VAL A 49 -9.01 4.68 0.05
CA VAL A 49 -8.15 5.31 -0.94
C VAL A 49 -8.93 6.29 -1.79
N LEU A 50 -8.26 7.37 -2.21
CA LEU A 50 -8.78 8.30 -3.21
C LEU A 50 -8.41 7.81 -4.61
N VAL A 51 -9.40 7.66 -5.49
CA VAL A 51 -9.18 7.33 -6.92
C VAL A 51 -9.39 8.58 -7.77
N ARG A 52 -8.42 8.87 -8.65
CA ARG A 52 -8.52 9.96 -9.63
C ARG A 52 -7.95 9.53 -10.99
N LYS A 53 -8.46 10.10 -12.07
CA LYS A 53 -7.89 9.93 -13.42
C LYS A 53 -6.51 10.60 -13.48
N MET A 54 -5.53 9.95 -14.12
CA MET A 54 -4.23 10.57 -14.40
C MET A 54 -4.36 11.58 -15.53
N ASP A 55 -3.73 12.75 -15.37
CA ASP A 55 -3.70 13.78 -16.41
C ASP A 55 -2.60 13.50 -17.45
N ARG A 56 -1.39 13.17 -16.99
CA ARG A 56 -0.23 12.85 -17.83
C ARG A 56 0.33 11.46 -17.50
N VAL A 57 0.62 10.67 -18.54
CA VAL A 57 1.39 9.43 -18.42
C VAL A 57 2.84 9.73 -18.75
N ASP A 58 3.72 9.60 -17.76
CA ASP A 58 5.16 9.84 -17.87
C ASP A 58 5.89 8.59 -17.37
N TRP A 59 6.68 7.98 -18.26
CA TRP A 59 7.35 6.70 -18.03
C TRP A 59 8.71 6.83 -17.33
N LEU A 60 9.29 8.05 -17.28
CA LEU A 60 10.57 8.35 -16.61
C LEU A 60 11.76 7.50 -17.08
N ASP A 61 11.81 7.15 -18.36
CA ASP A 61 12.83 6.31 -19.01
C ASP A 61 13.77 7.08 -19.95
N ASP A 62 13.76 8.42 -19.88
CA ASP A 62 14.53 9.34 -20.74
C ASP A 62 14.31 9.15 -22.25
N GLU A 63 13.32 8.34 -22.65
CA GLU A 63 12.91 8.18 -24.04
C GLU A 63 12.16 9.44 -24.50
N PRO A 64 12.37 9.89 -25.75
CA PRO A 64 11.61 11.01 -26.28
C PRO A 64 10.12 10.64 -26.26
N THR A 65 9.34 11.37 -25.47
CA THR A 65 7.89 11.18 -25.40
C THR A 65 7.32 11.19 -26.81
N SER A 66 6.61 10.14 -27.22
CA SER A 66 5.89 10.13 -28.48
C SER A 66 4.78 11.18 -28.41
N SER A 67 5.11 12.40 -28.81
CA SER A 67 4.11 13.42 -29.05
C SER A 67 3.16 12.89 -30.13
N THR A 68 1.87 12.83 -29.82
CA THR A 68 0.71 12.55 -30.72
C THR A 68 0.04 11.19 -30.54
N ALA A 69 -0.93 11.15 -29.63
CA ALA A 69 -2.21 10.51 -29.92
C ALA A 69 -3.31 11.33 -29.24
N ALA A 70 -3.91 12.23 -30.00
CA ALA A 70 -5.13 12.93 -29.63
C ALA A 70 -6.21 11.91 -29.26
N HIS A 71 -6.76 12.02 -28.06
CA HIS A 71 -8.04 11.42 -27.73
C HIS A 71 -8.97 12.51 -27.21
N ALA A 72 -9.91 12.87 -28.07
CA ALA A 72 -11.17 13.51 -27.73
C ALA A 72 -11.93 12.71 -26.67
#